data_AF-A0A2C9KVV1-F1
#
_entry.id   AF-A0A2C9KVV1-F1
#
_cell.length_a   1.000
_cell.length_b   1.000
_cell.length_c   1.000
_cell.angle_alpha   90.00
_cell.angle_beta   90.00
_cell.angle_gamma   90.00
#
_symmetry.space_group_name_H-M   'P 1'
#
loop_
_entity.id
_entity.type
_entity.pdbx_description
1 polymer ?
#
loop_
_entity_poly.entity_id
_entity_poly.type
_entity_poly.pdbx_seq_one_letter_code
_entity_poly.pdbx_strand_id
1 'polypeptide(L)'
;MSHGNDSVRLYWKGVFINPGEETIIGYKAWYWDIREDIRAAKNATFGKTFTGVLHGIERDTIYKVRVFAYSIGGDGKKSGDVFFTLGGQVQYNPATTDIFNSSPGLRWSNLWSALLLALLLVIQTSS
;
A
#
# COMPACT_ATOMS: atom_id res chain seq x y z
N MET A 1 -10.87 -3.79 19.04
CA MET A 1 -10.43 -2.44 19.44
C MET A 1 -10.80 -1.50 18.29
N SER A 2 -11.89 -0.72 18.41
CA SER A 2 -12.17 0.29 17.39
C SER A 2 -11.22 1.45 17.62
N HIS A 3 -10.35 1.70 16.65
CA HIS A 3 -9.61 2.95 16.61
C HIS A 3 -10.66 4.01 16.24
N GLY A 4 -10.65 5.14 16.95
CA GLY A 4 -11.70 6.17 16.86
C GLY A 4 -11.97 6.68 15.45
N ASN A 5 -12.96 7.55 15.34
CA ASN A 5 -13.48 8.06 14.07
C ASN A 5 -12.50 8.95 13.27
N ASP A 6 -11.31 9.13 13.80
CA ASP A 6 -10.23 10.05 13.43
C ASP A 6 -8.87 9.31 13.35
N SER A 7 -8.91 7.99 13.13
CA SER A 7 -7.71 7.16 13.18
C SER A 7 -7.64 6.10 12.09
N VAL A 8 -6.42 5.76 11.70
CA VAL A 8 -6.14 4.77 10.64
C VAL A 8 -5.08 3.81 11.11
N ARG A 9 -5.35 2.51 10.97
CA ARG A 9 -4.38 1.46 11.27
C ARG A 9 -3.57 1.14 10.01
N LEU A 10 -2.25 1.16 10.18
CA LEU A 10 -1.27 0.82 9.18
C LEU A 10 -0.73 -0.59 9.42
N TYR A 11 -0.38 -1.25 8.32
CA TYR A 11 0.37 -2.51 8.30
C TYR A 11 1.48 -2.39 7.26
N TRP A 12 2.67 -2.89 7.58
CA TRP A 12 3.81 -2.85 6.67
C TRP A 12 4.66 -4.12 6.78
N LYS A 13 5.46 -4.39 5.75
CA LYS A 13 6.45 -5.47 5.77
C LYS A 13 7.73 -4.98 6.43
N GLY A 14 8.44 -5.90 7.09
CA GLY A 14 9.77 -5.62 7.62
C GLY A 14 10.79 -5.35 6.51
N VAL A 15 11.85 -4.62 6.86
CA VAL A 15 12.99 -4.37 5.96
C VAL A 15 14.07 -5.40 6.25
N PHE A 16 14.68 -5.94 5.19
CA PHE A 16 15.85 -6.80 5.31
C PHE A 16 17.10 -5.93 5.56
N ILE A 17 17.90 -6.30 6.56
CA ILE A 17 19.14 -5.61 6.93
C ILE A 17 20.30 -6.43 6.38
N ASN A 18 21.20 -5.81 5.62
CA ASN A 18 22.39 -6.52 5.12
C ASN A 18 23.40 -6.77 6.25
N PRO A 19 24.23 -7.82 6.18
CA PRO A 19 25.34 -8.00 7.12
C PRO A 19 26.27 -6.78 7.11
N GLY A 20 26.44 -6.14 8.28
CA GLY A 20 27.24 -4.92 8.45
C GLY A 20 26.45 -3.61 8.51
N GLU A 21 25.14 -3.64 8.25
CA GLU A 21 24.25 -2.51 8.51
C GLU A 21 23.83 -2.45 9.99
N GLU A 22 23.50 -1.25 10.47
CA GLU A 22 23.05 -1.06 11.84
C GLU A 22 21.72 -1.75 12.14
N THR A 23 21.54 -2.14 13.40
CA THR A 23 20.27 -2.71 13.86
C THR A 23 19.15 -1.67 13.85
N ILE A 24 18.05 -1.99 13.16
CA ILE A 24 16.82 -1.19 13.19
C ILE A 24 16.34 -1.04 14.64
N ILE A 25 16.01 0.18 15.06
CA ILE A 25 15.41 0.50 16.36
C ILE A 25 13.89 0.39 16.28
N GLY A 26 13.28 0.83 15.18
CA GLY A 26 11.84 0.79 14.99
C GLY A 26 11.42 1.36 13.64
N TYR A 27 10.16 1.77 13.56
CA TYR A 27 9.58 2.34 12.34
C TYR A 27 9.00 3.73 12.60
N LYS A 28 8.96 4.55 11.57
CA LYS A 28 8.27 5.84 11.54
C LYS A 28 7.32 5.87 10.35
N ALA A 29 6.22 6.60 10.50
CA ALA A 29 5.35 6.97 9.40
C ALA A 29 5.31 8.48 9.26
N TRP A 30 5.58 8.96 8.06
CA TRP A 30 5.33 10.33 7.66
C TRP A 30 4.04 10.40 6.88
N TYR A 31 3.14 11.30 7.28
CA TYR A 31 1.85 11.49 6.62
C TYR A 31 1.48 12.97 6.51
N TRP A 32 0.92 13.35 5.38
CA TRP A 32 0.50 14.73 5.08
C TRP A 32 -0.68 14.74 4.12
N ASP A 33 -1.38 15.86 4.05
CA ASP A 33 -2.41 16.09 3.04
C ASP A 33 -1.76 16.04 1.65
N ILE A 34 -2.39 15.34 0.69
CA ILE A 34 -1.88 15.22 -0.68
C ILE A 34 -1.67 16.58 -1.37
N ARG A 35 -2.39 17.62 -0.94
CA ARG A 35 -2.30 19.00 -1.45
C ARG A 35 -1.06 19.74 -0.96
N GLU A 36 -0.39 19.21 0.06
CA GLU A 36 0.79 19.81 0.69
C GLU A 36 2.10 19.15 0.24
N ASP A 37 3.20 19.82 0.55
CA ASP A 37 4.56 19.29 0.37
C ASP A 37 4.95 18.37 1.54
N ILE A 38 5.88 17.43 1.29
CA ILE A 38 6.40 16.52 2.32
C ILE A 38 6.99 17.25 3.55
N ARG A 39 7.37 18.53 3.43
CA ARG A 39 7.82 19.36 4.56
C ARG A 39 6.72 19.58 5.62
N ALA A 40 5.46 19.45 5.26
CA ALA A 40 4.32 19.52 6.19
C ALA A 40 4.02 18.17 6.87
N ALA A 41 4.81 17.13 6.59
CA ALA A 41 4.58 15.79 7.11
C ALA A 41 4.57 15.74 8.64
N LYS A 42 3.46 15.21 9.16
CA LYS A 42 3.33 14.75 10.54
C LYS A 42 4.08 13.43 10.68
N ASN A 43 4.75 13.24 11.81
CA ASN A 43 5.54 12.05 12.10
C ASN A 43 4.92 11.24 13.24
N ALA A 44 4.70 9.95 13.01
CA ALA A 44 4.35 8.97 14.03
C ALA A 44 5.48 7.95 14.17
N THR A 45 5.94 7.71 15.39
CA THR A 45 7.01 6.74 15.68
C THR A 45 6.43 5.49 16.33
N PHE A 46 6.91 4.34 15.89
CA PHE A 46 6.54 3.02 16.35
C PHE A 46 7.79 2.24 16.78
N GLY A 47 7.61 1.31 17.71
CA GLY A 47 8.68 0.36 18.09
C GLY A 47 8.98 -0.65 16.97
N LYS A 48 9.62 -1.77 17.33
CA LYS A 48 9.86 -2.92 16.44
C LYS A 48 8.58 -3.72 16.20
N THR A 49 7.60 -3.09 15.57
CA THR A 49 6.31 -3.68 15.20
C THR A 49 6.07 -3.52 13.70
N PHE A 50 5.14 -4.28 13.17
CA PHE A 50 4.70 -4.24 11.77
C PHE A 50 3.30 -3.63 11.61
N THR A 51 2.81 -2.97 12.66
CA THR A 51 1.53 -2.26 12.69
C THR A 51 1.60 -1.04 13.60
N GLY A 52 0.81 -0.02 13.26
CA GLY A 52 0.72 1.23 14.00
C GLY A 52 -0.60 1.92 13.73
N VAL A 53 -0.95 2.90 14.57
CA VAL A 53 -2.18 3.67 14.41
C VAL A 53 -1.82 5.13 14.31
N LEU A 54 -2.29 5.77 13.24
CA LEU A 54 -2.28 7.22 13.11
C LEU A 54 -3.54 7.78 13.75
N HIS A 55 -3.41 8.90 14.45
CA HIS A 55 -4.49 9.60 15.14
C HIS A 55 -4.60 11.04 14.64
N GLY A 56 -5.73 11.69 14.88
CA GLY A 56 -5.98 13.06 14.43
C GLY A 56 -6.07 13.17 12.91
N ILE A 57 -6.64 12.16 12.26
CA ILE A 57 -6.89 12.14 10.83
C ILE A 57 -8.22 12.83 10.57
N GLU A 58 -8.16 13.87 9.74
CA GLU A 58 -9.34 14.60 9.29
C GLU A 58 -10.12 13.77 8.26
N ARG A 59 -11.45 13.83 8.34
CA ARG A 59 -12.33 13.23 7.34
C ARG A 59 -12.26 14.00 6.02
N ASP A 60 -12.71 13.35 4.96
CA ASP A 60 -12.84 13.95 3.62
C ASP A 60 -11.53 14.56 3.08
N THR A 61 -10.40 14.10 3.61
CA THR A 61 -9.06 14.58 3.28
C THR A 61 -8.21 13.40 2.83
N ILE A 62 -7.60 13.53 1.65
CA ILE A 62 -6.72 12.51 1.10
C ILE A 62 -5.33 12.73 1.68
N TYR A 63 -4.86 11.77 2.45
CA TYR A 63 -3.51 11.76 2.99
C TYR A 63 -2.59 10.89 2.13
N LYS A 64 -1.34 11.33 2.02
CA LYS A 64 -0.21 10.52 1.56
C LYS A 64 0.55 10.03 2.79
N VAL A 65 0.93 8.75 2.82
CA VAL A 65 1.76 8.17 3.88
C VAL A 65 2.95 7.39 3.33
N ARG A 66 4.07 7.49 4.02
CA ARG A 66 5.27 6.66 3.82
C ARG A 66 5.75 6.10 5.14
N VAL A 67 6.11 4.81 5.16
CA VAL A 67 6.68 4.13 6.32
C VAL A 67 8.16 3.83 6.05
N PHE A 68 8.99 3.92 7.09
CA PHE A 68 10.41 3.61 7.01
C PHE A 68 10.96 3.14 8.36
N ALA A 69 12.02 2.33 8.29
CA ALA A 69 12.79 1.95 9.46
C ALA A 69 13.73 3.09 9.89
N TYR A 70 14.08 3.15 11.17
CA TYR A 70 15.15 4.03 11.67
C TYR A 70 16.09 3.28 12.61
N SER A 71 17.36 3.69 12.62
CA SER A 71 18.43 3.19 13.50
C SER A 71 19.12 4.35 14.21
N ILE A 72 20.26 4.08 14.87
CA ILE A 72 21.10 5.11 15.51
C ILE A 72 21.66 6.08 14.46
N GLY A 73 22.08 5.55 13.31
CA GLY A 73 22.57 6.29 12.15
C GLY A 73 21.49 7.08 11.39
N GLY A 74 20.22 6.94 11.77
CA GLY A 74 19.14 7.81 11.30
C GLY A 74 18.02 7.07 10.56
N ASP A 75 17.38 7.78 9.63
CA ASP A 75 16.19 7.32 8.93
C ASP A 75 16.57 6.55 7.66
N GLY A 76 16.04 5.34 7.53
CA GLY A 76 16.21 4.50 6.35
C GLY A 76 15.37 4.97 5.15
N LYS A 77 15.40 4.16 4.09
CA LYS A 77 14.63 4.42 2.86
C LYS A 77 13.13 4.41 3.13
N LYS A 78 12.45 5.45 2.66
CA LYS A 78 10.99 5.59 2.69
C LYS A 78 10.32 4.64 1.70
N SER A 79 9.19 4.05 2.11
CA SER A 79 8.31 3.31 1.22
C SER A 79 7.83 4.18 0.05
N GLY A 80 7.22 3.54 -0.95
CA GLY A 80 6.41 4.25 -1.94
C GLY A 80 5.22 4.98 -1.29
N ASP A 81 4.61 5.85 -2.08
CA ASP A 81 3.41 6.59 -1.68
C ASP A 81 2.22 5.63 -1.52
N VAL A 82 1.56 5.72 -0.37
CA VAL A 82 0.25 5.10 -0.14
C VAL A 82 -0.74 6.21 0.20
N PHE A 83 -1.95 6.12 -0.34
CA PHE A 83 -2.99 7.12 -0.15
C PHE A 83 -4.15 6.56 0.66
N PHE A 84 -4.74 7.37 1.54
CA PHE A 84 -5.91 6.99 2.32
C PHE A 84 -6.79 8.21 2.69
N THR A 85 -8.03 7.97 3.08
CA THR A 85 -8.96 8.98 3.62
C THR A 85 -9.91 8.34 4.62
N LEU A 86 -10.45 9.12 5.56
CA LEU A 86 -11.55 8.70 6.43
C LEU A 86 -12.89 9.17 5.85
N GLY A 87 -13.43 8.38 4.92
CA GLY A 87 -14.70 8.67 4.25
C GLY A 87 -14.60 9.76 3.18
N GLY A 88 -15.79 10.15 2.68
CA GLY A 88 -15.94 11.20 1.67
C GLY A 88 -15.99 10.72 0.22
N GLN A 89 -16.49 11.59 -0.65
CA GLN A 89 -16.25 11.45 -2.10
C GLN A 89 -14.82 11.90 -2.39
N VAL A 90 -13.99 10.97 -2.85
CA VAL A 90 -12.66 11.29 -3.38
C VAL A 90 -12.85 12.03 -4.71
N GLN A 91 -12.69 13.36 -4.71
CA GLN A 91 -12.68 14.15 -5.93
C GLN A 91 -11.39 13.82 -6.70
N TYR A 92 -11.53 12.95 -7.69
CA TYR A 92 -10.43 12.47 -8.53
C TYR A 92 -10.45 13.22 -9.86
N ASN A 93 -9.31 13.81 -10.23
CA ASN A 93 -9.13 14.35 -11.58
C ASN A 93 -8.54 13.25 -12.49
N PRO A 94 -9.30 12.73 -13.47
CA PRO A 94 -8.80 11.71 -14.40
C PRO A 94 -7.67 12.17 -15.31
N ALA A 95 -7.46 13.48 -15.46
CA ALA A 95 -6.40 14.01 -16.33
C ALA A 95 -5.01 13.98 -15.67
N THR A 96 -4.94 13.85 -14.35
CA THR A 96 -3.67 13.98 -13.59
C THR A 96 -3.40 12.85 -12.63
N THR A 97 -4.34 11.93 -12.46
CA THR A 97 -4.30 10.91 -11.43
C THR A 97 -4.61 9.55 -12.04
N ASP A 98 -3.86 8.52 -11.69
CA ASP A 98 -4.15 7.13 -12.05
C ASP A 98 -4.74 6.38 -10.85
N ILE A 99 -5.78 5.56 -11.08
CA ILE A 99 -6.36 4.68 -10.06
C ILE A 99 -5.69 3.32 -10.15
N PHE A 100 -4.74 3.05 -9.24
CA PHE A 100 -4.13 1.73 -9.10
C PHE A 100 -5.00 0.85 -8.20
N ASN A 101 -5.81 -0.02 -8.79
CA ASN A 101 -6.51 -1.06 -8.04
C ASN A 101 -5.51 -2.18 -7.67
N SER A 102 -5.16 -2.28 -6.38
CA SER A 102 -4.32 -3.34 -5.82
C SER A 102 -5.06 -4.69 -5.69
N SER A 103 -5.95 -5.00 -6.63
CA SER A 103 -6.48 -6.36 -6.77
C SER A 103 -5.36 -7.20 -7.40
N PRO A 104 -4.95 -8.33 -6.80
CA PRO A 104 -4.19 -9.33 -7.53
C PRO A 104 -5.08 -9.77 -8.68
N GLY A 105 -4.85 -9.25 -9.88
CA GLY A 105 -5.51 -9.70 -11.08
C GLY A 105 -5.09 -11.14 -11.34
N LEU A 106 -5.75 -12.10 -10.69
CA LEU A 106 -5.63 -13.52 -11.02
C LEU A 106 -6.36 -13.72 -12.34
N ARG A 107 -5.74 -13.29 -13.44
CA ARG A 107 -6.19 -13.60 -14.80
C ARG A 107 -5.70 -15.00 -15.16
N TRP A 108 -6.34 -16.02 -14.59
CA TRP A 108 -6.32 -17.36 -15.16
C TRP A 108 -7.40 -17.43 -16.24
N SER A 109 -7.15 -16.78 -17.38
CA SER A 109 -8.04 -16.89 -18.53
C SER A 109 -7.50 -17.90 -19.55
N ASN A 110 -8.23 -19.01 -19.66
CA ASN A 110 -8.61 -19.67 -20.91
C ASN A 110 -7.60 -20.58 -21.64
N LEU A 111 -6.69 -21.27 -20.95
CA LEU A 111 -5.97 -22.40 -21.59
C LEU A 111 -6.79 -23.70 -21.64
N TRP A 112 -7.79 -23.88 -20.76
CA TRP A 112 -8.63 -25.08 -20.78
C TRP A 112 -9.72 -25.06 -21.85
N SER A 113 -10.26 -23.88 -22.20
CA SER A 113 -11.28 -23.75 -23.24
C SER A 113 -10.73 -24.07 -24.64
N ALA A 114 -9.48 -23.70 -24.91
CA ALA A 114 -8.83 -23.99 -26.20
C ALA A 114 -8.52 -25.49 -26.36
N LEU A 115 -8.17 -26.18 -25.28
CA LEU A 115 -7.83 -27.62 -25.31
C LEU A 115 -9.07 -28.50 -25.48
N LEU A 116 -10.21 -28.11 -24.90
CA LEU A 116 -11.51 -28.80 -25.06
C LEU A 116 -12.08 -28.64 -26.47
N LEU A 117 -11.93 -27.46 -27.09
CA LEU A 117 -12.35 -27.23 -28.49
C LEU A 117 -11.47 -28.00 -29.49
N ALA A 118 -10.16 -28.07 -29.27
CA ALA A 118 -9.26 -28.85 -30.12
C ALA A 118 -9.54 -30.36 -30.05
N LEU A 119 -9.85 -30.89 -28.86
CA LEU A 119 -10.21 -32.31 -28.70
C LEU A 119 -11.53 -32.66 -29.39
N LEU A 120 -12.55 -31.78 -29.30
CA LEU A 120 -13.83 -31.98 -29.98
C LEU A 120 -13.71 -31.94 -31.52
N LEU A 121 -12.85 -31.07 -32.06
CA LEU A 121 -12.61 -30.99 -33.51
C LEU A 121 -11.89 -32.24 -34.06
N VAL A 122 -10.94 -32.83 -33.33
CA VAL A 122 -10.23 -34.05 -33.76
C VAL A 122 -11.15 -35.28 -33.77
N ILE A 123 -12.11 -35.35 -32.82
CA ILE A 123 -13.09 -36.44 -32.76
C ILE A 123 -14.10 -36.36 -33.90
N GLN A 124 -14.47 -35.16 -34.38
CA GLN A 124 -15.43 -34.99 -35.48
C GLN A 124 -14.85 -35.30 -36.88
N THR A 125 -13.53 -35.30 -37.05
CA THR A 125 -12.89 -35.60 -38.36
C THR A 125 -12.50 -37.07 -38.53
N SER A 126 -12.84 -37.94 -37.58
CA SER A 126 -12.46 -39.37 -37.59
C SER A 126 -13.66 -40.34 -37.68
N SER A 127 -14.71 -39.95 -38.39
CA SER A 127 -15.80 -40.85 -38.85
C SER A 127 -15.93 -40.84 -40.36
#